data_AF-A0A4Q3XTI9-F1
#
_entry.id   AF-A0A4Q3XTI9-F1
#
_cell.length_a   1.000
_cell.length_b   1.000
_cell.length_c   1.000
_cell.angle_alpha   90.00
_cell.angle_beta   90.00
_cell.angle_gamma   90.00
#
_symmetry.space_group_name_H-M   'P 1'
#
loop_
_entity.id
_entity.type
_entity.pdbx_description
1 polymer ?
#
loop_
_entity_poly.entity_id
_entity_poly.type
_entity_poly.pdbx_seq_one_letter_code
_entity_poly.pdbx_strand_id
1 'polypeptide(L)'
;RPHVHLTVQAEGLNRKRFDPRREDLFRFREAFADALRSRGVEAEATPRYTRGQGRAGTSMALTQLRARIRSGASRQPTEADLRQAREAMQVALGKAQQPAFVSKTRARWQDTKRRYEAAAERLDASFDREDRRLARDVRQFIQERASIETLPDRMLREAETRVREAQDRTRDGPAPNQGVPRGTPPPPVRRR
;
A
#
# COMPACT_ATOMS: atom_id res chain seq x y z
N ARG A 1 -18.92 -14.95 -10.32
CA ARG A 1 -18.62 -15.35 -8.91
C ARG A 1 -19.95 -15.45 -8.19
N PRO A 2 -20.29 -16.61 -7.59
CA PRO A 2 -21.51 -16.73 -6.80
C PRO A 2 -21.44 -15.75 -5.63
N HIS A 3 -22.46 -14.93 -5.48
CA HIS A 3 -22.60 -13.98 -4.38
C HIS A 3 -24.09 -13.83 -4.06
N VAL A 4 -24.37 -13.40 -2.83
CA VAL A 4 -25.74 -13.23 -2.33
C VAL A 4 -25.89 -11.79 -1.84
N HIS A 5 -27.02 -11.18 -2.17
CA HIS A 5 -27.45 -9.92 -1.58
C HIS A 5 -28.39 -10.24 -0.41
N LEU A 6 -28.03 -9.77 0.78
CA LEU A 6 -28.85 -9.91 1.98
C LEU A 6 -29.28 -8.50 2.40
N THR A 7 -30.58 -8.29 2.50
CA THR A 7 -31.16 -7.09 3.08
C THR A 7 -31.68 -7.42 4.48
N VAL A 8 -31.36 -6.57 5.44
CA VAL A 8 -31.82 -6.70 6.83
C VAL A 8 -32.58 -5.43 7.20
N GLN A 9 -33.64 -5.58 8.00
CA GLN A 9 -34.39 -4.44 8.47
C GLN A 9 -33.49 -3.56 9.36
N ALA A 10 -33.45 -2.26 9.07
CA ALA A 10 -32.59 -1.33 9.79
C ALA A 10 -33.10 -0.96 11.19
N GLU A 11 -34.33 -1.37 11.55
CA GLU A 11 -34.95 -1.10 12.84
C GLU A 11 -35.51 -2.40 13.41
N GLY A 12 -35.16 -2.71 14.67
CA GLY A 12 -35.68 -3.88 15.37
C GLY A 12 -37.08 -3.66 15.94
N LEU A 13 -37.72 -4.73 16.44
CA LEU A 13 -39.04 -4.67 17.10
C LEU A 13 -39.08 -3.73 18.31
N ASN A 14 -37.93 -3.48 18.93
CA ASN A 14 -37.74 -2.54 20.04
C ASN A 14 -37.50 -1.08 19.58
N ARG A 15 -37.73 -0.77 18.30
CA ARG A 15 -37.46 0.54 17.68
C ARG A 15 -36.01 1.01 17.74
N LYS A 16 -35.08 0.10 18.04
CA LYS A 16 -33.65 0.40 18.03
C LYS A 16 -33.12 0.24 16.60
N ARG A 17 -32.43 1.27 16.12
CA ARG A 17 -31.76 1.25 14.82
C ARG A 17 -30.54 0.32 14.85
N PHE A 18 -30.41 -0.48 13.81
CA PHE A 18 -29.22 -1.23 13.47
C PHE A 18 -28.19 -0.28 12.85
N ASP A 19 -27.20 0.11 13.65
CA ASP A 19 -26.11 1.00 13.26
C ASP A 19 -24.76 0.32 13.55
N PRO A 20 -24.37 -0.68 12.73
CA PRO A 20 -23.15 -1.44 12.98
C PRO A 20 -21.91 -0.57 12.75
N ARG A 21 -21.07 -0.50 13.76
CA ARG A 21 -19.77 0.18 13.66
C ARG A 21 -18.74 -0.74 13.02
N ARG A 22 -17.54 -0.19 12.79
CA ARG A 22 -16.45 -0.92 12.13
C ARG A 22 -16.11 -2.24 12.86
N GLU A 23 -16.10 -2.22 14.18
CA GLU A 23 -15.87 -3.36 15.05
C GLU A 23 -16.99 -4.41 14.95
N ASP A 24 -18.25 -3.99 14.85
CA ASP A 24 -19.39 -4.89 14.69
C ASP A 24 -19.34 -5.60 13.34
N LEU A 25 -19.03 -4.85 12.28
CA LEU A 25 -18.84 -5.43 10.95
C LEU A 25 -17.70 -6.45 10.92
N PHE A 26 -16.68 -6.30 11.75
CA PHE A 26 -15.62 -7.30 11.86
C PHE A 26 -16.12 -8.55 12.58
N ARG A 27 -16.79 -8.39 13.73
CA ARG A 27 -17.42 -9.49 14.47
C ARG A 27 -18.42 -10.28 13.62
N PHE A 28 -19.22 -9.61 12.80
CA PHE A 28 -20.14 -10.29 11.89
C PHE A 28 -19.41 -11.12 10.84
N ARG A 29 -18.24 -10.68 10.35
CA ARG A 29 -17.43 -11.48 9.43
C ARG A 29 -16.85 -12.71 10.12
N GLU A 30 -16.38 -12.57 11.36
CA GLU A 30 -15.90 -13.69 12.17
C GLU A 30 -17.02 -14.71 12.41
N ALA A 31 -18.16 -14.26 12.94
CA ALA A 31 -19.32 -15.12 13.20
C ALA A 31 -19.83 -15.81 11.92
N PHE A 32 -19.80 -15.12 10.78
CA PHE A 32 -20.19 -15.71 9.50
C PHE A 32 -19.20 -16.78 9.04
N ALA A 33 -17.90 -16.54 9.14
CA ALA A 33 -16.88 -17.56 8.83
C ALA A 33 -16.99 -18.78 9.76
N ASP A 34 -17.22 -18.56 11.05
CA ASP A 34 -17.45 -19.62 12.03
C ASP A 34 -18.67 -20.47 11.65
N ALA A 35 -19.77 -19.83 11.29
CA ALA A 35 -21.00 -20.50 10.87
C ALA A 35 -20.85 -21.27 9.54
N LEU A 36 -19.97 -20.83 8.64
CA LEU A 36 -19.62 -21.56 7.43
C LEU A 36 -18.78 -22.81 7.75
N ARG A 37 -17.76 -22.67 8.61
CA ARG A 37 -16.92 -23.80 9.03
C ARG A 37 -17.72 -24.89 9.75
N SER A 38 -18.69 -24.52 10.58
CA SER A 38 -19.58 -25.49 11.24
C SER A 38 -20.47 -26.27 10.27
N ARG A 39 -20.59 -25.80 9.02
CA ARG A 39 -21.31 -26.46 7.92
C ARG A 39 -20.37 -27.15 6.92
N GLY A 40 -19.09 -27.28 7.25
CA GLY A 40 -18.08 -27.91 6.39
C GLY A 40 -17.58 -27.01 5.25
N VAL A 41 -17.86 -25.70 5.29
CA VAL A 41 -17.35 -24.75 4.30
C VAL A 41 -16.12 -24.04 4.87
N GLU A 42 -14.96 -24.27 4.24
CA GLU A 42 -13.72 -23.58 4.61
C GLU A 42 -13.86 -22.06 4.39
N ALA A 43 -13.83 -21.31 5.48
CA ALA A 43 -13.93 -19.85 5.48
C ALA A 43 -13.11 -19.27 6.61
N GLU A 44 -12.47 -18.12 6.37
CA GLU A 44 -11.64 -17.43 7.36
C GLU A 44 -11.84 -15.90 7.27
N ALA A 45 -11.95 -15.25 8.43
CA ALA A 45 -12.27 -13.82 8.53
C ALA A 45 -11.11 -13.02 9.12
N THR A 46 -9.94 -13.07 8.49
CA THR A 46 -8.77 -12.34 8.97
C THR A 46 -8.71 -10.90 8.43
N PRO A 47 -8.37 -9.92 9.30
CA PRO A 47 -8.07 -8.57 8.85
C PRO A 47 -6.95 -8.54 7.79
N ARG A 48 -6.92 -7.50 6.96
CA ARG A 48 -5.91 -7.39 5.91
C ARG A 48 -4.47 -7.33 6.45
N TYR A 49 -4.27 -6.57 7.51
CA TYR A 49 -2.94 -6.36 8.11
C TYR A 49 -2.39 -7.64 8.77
N THR A 50 -3.25 -8.53 9.29
CA THR A 50 -2.78 -9.80 9.87
C THR A 50 -2.23 -10.74 8.80
N ARG A 51 -2.68 -10.57 7.54
CA ARG A 51 -2.17 -11.28 6.36
C ARG A 51 -0.89 -10.68 5.76
N GLY A 52 -0.28 -9.69 6.42
CA GLY A 52 0.89 -8.96 5.91
C GLY A 52 0.59 -8.02 4.74
N GLN A 53 -0.68 -7.66 4.52
CA GLN A 53 -1.08 -6.80 3.41
C GLN A 53 -1.31 -5.35 3.86
N GLY A 54 -0.37 -4.47 3.54
CA GLY A 54 -0.45 -3.04 3.91
C GLY A 54 -1.34 -2.21 2.99
N ARG A 55 -1.38 -2.57 1.71
CA ARG A 55 -2.08 -1.82 0.67
C ARG A 55 -3.55 -2.19 0.63
N ALA A 56 -4.41 -1.17 0.59
CA ALA A 56 -5.82 -1.38 0.30
C ALA A 56 -6.01 -1.78 -1.17
N GLY A 57 -7.00 -2.63 -1.42
CA GLY A 57 -7.47 -2.87 -2.78
C GLY A 57 -7.98 -1.56 -3.38
N THR A 58 -7.75 -1.38 -4.68
CA THR A 58 -8.23 -0.22 -5.44
C THR A 58 -9.56 -0.56 -6.11
N SER A 59 -10.44 0.43 -6.26
CA SER A 59 -11.69 0.25 -7.02
C SER A 59 -11.40 -0.27 -8.42
N MET A 60 -12.25 -1.16 -8.94
CA MET A 60 -12.16 -1.67 -10.31
C MET A 60 -12.13 -0.55 -11.34
N ALA A 61 -12.91 0.51 -11.15
CA ALA A 61 -12.91 1.67 -12.04
C ALA A 61 -11.53 2.36 -12.09
N LEU A 62 -10.89 2.53 -10.92
CA LEU A 62 -9.56 3.11 -10.83
C LEU A 62 -8.48 2.18 -11.42
N THR A 63 -8.63 0.87 -11.21
CA THR A 63 -7.74 -0.14 -11.81
C THR A 63 -7.82 -0.11 -13.33
N GLN A 64 -9.03 -0.06 -13.91
CA GLN A 64 -9.25 0.04 -15.36
C GLN A 64 -8.77 1.37 -15.93
N LEU A 65 -8.99 2.48 -15.22
CA LEU A 65 -8.47 3.79 -15.62
C LEU A 65 -6.94 3.79 -15.69
N ARG A 66 -6.27 3.30 -14.64
CA ARG A 66 -4.80 3.17 -14.62
C ARG A 66 -4.29 2.21 -15.69
N ALA A 67 -5.03 1.15 -16.02
CA ALA A 67 -4.69 0.26 -17.12
C ALA A 67 -4.75 1.00 -18.48
N ARG A 68 -5.81 1.77 -18.72
CA ARG A 68 -5.93 2.63 -19.92
C ARG A 68 -4.79 3.64 -20.03
N ILE A 69 -4.41 4.27 -18.92
CA ILE A 69 -3.27 5.19 -18.88
C ILE A 69 -1.97 4.49 -19.27
N ARG A 70 -1.68 3.31 -18.68
CA ARG A 70 -0.49 2.53 -19.03
C ARG A 70 -0.45 2.09 -20.49
N SER A 71 -1.60 1.77 -21.07
CA SER A 71 -1.71 1.39 -22.50
C SER A 71 -1.63 2.59 -23.46
N GLY A 72 -1.52 3.82 -22.96
CA GLY A 72 -1.51 5.03 -23.79
C GLY A 72 -2.89 5.47 -24.29
N ALA A 73 -3.95 4.69 -24.04
CA ALA A 73 -5.34 5.00 -24.39
C ALA A 73 -5.92 6.17 -23.56
N SER A 74 -5.24 6.59 -22.49
CA SER A 74 -5.52 7.83 -21.77
C SER A 74 -4.20 8.48 -21.35
N ARG A 75 -4.10 9.81 -21.42
CA ARG A 75 -2.87 10.55 -21.08
C ARG A 75 -2.94 11.31 -19.76
N GLN A 76 -4.11 11.34 -19.13
CA GLN A 76 -4.35 12.14 -17.92
C GLN A 76 -4.16 11.28 -16.67
N PRO A 77 -3.13 11.51 -15.85
CA PRO A 77 -3.04 10.94 -14.51
C PRO A 77 -4.24 11.39 -13.68
N THR A 78 -4.65 10.58 -12.70
CA THR A 78 -5.69 11.06 -11.79
C THR A 78 -5.14 12.14 -10.87
N GLU A 79 -5.98 13.09 -10.46
CA GLU A 79 -5.58 14.13 -9.52
C GLU A 79 -5.06 13.53 -8.20
N ALA A 80 -5.64 12.40 -7.76
CA ALA A 80 -5.17 11.65 -6.61
C ALA A 80 -3.75 11.10 -6.79
N ASP A 81 -3.42 10.57 -7.98
CA ASP A 81 -2.07 10.08 -8.28
C ASP A 81 -1.06 11.24 -8.26
N LEU A 82 -1.43 12.40 -8.83
CA LEU A 82 -0.57 13.59 -8.83
C LEU A 82 -0.31 14.12 -7.42
N ARG A 83 -1.34 14.19 -6.57
CA ARG A 83 -1.19 14.58 -5.16
C ARG A 83 -0.27 13.63 -4.42
N GLN A 84 -0.48 12.32 -4.56
CA GLN A 84 0.36 11.30 -3.92
C GLN A 84 1.82 11.37 -4.37
N ALA A 85 2.07 11.58 -5.66
CA ALA A 85 3.42 11.74 -6.19
C ALA A 85 4.10 13.02 -5.64
N ARG A 86 3.37 14.14 -5.57
CA ARG A 86 3.88 15.39 -4.99
C ARG A 86 4.22 15.24 -3.51
N GLU A 87 3.32 14.67 -2.72
CA GLU A 87 3.54 14.41 -1.30
C GLU A 87 4.77 13.53 -1.08
N ALA A 88 4.89 12.43 -1.84
CA ALA A 88 6.04 11.55 -1.77
C ALA A 88 7.35 12.25 -2.13
N MET A 89 7.36 13.13 -3.14
CA MET A 89 8.53 13.94 -3.49
C MET A 89 8.90 14.93 -2.37
N GLN A 90 7.92 15.58 -1.73
CA GLN A 90 8.21 16.46 -0.59
C GLN A 90 8.84 15.69 0.58
N VAL A 91 8.35 14.47 0.84
CA VAL A 91 8.94 13.60 1.86
C VAL A 91 10.36 13.16 1.47
N ALA A 92 10.58 12.73 0.22
CA ALA A 92 11.90 12.32 -0.27
C ALA A 92 12.94 13.45 -0.23
N LEU A 93 12.49 14.69 -0.42
CA LEU A 93 13.33 15.90 -0.31
C LEU A 93 13.51 16.38 1.15
N GLY A 94 12.98 15.67 2.14
CA GLY A 94 13.06 16.05 3.56
C GLY A 94 12.19 17.24 3.95
N LYS A 95 11.24 17.65 3.10
CA LYS A 95 10.37 18.82 3.30
C LYS A 95 9.02 18.46 3.96
N ALA A 96 8.71 17.19 4.08
CA ALA A 96 7.48 16.70 4.70
C ALA A 96 7.72 15.35 5.39
N GLN A 97 6.80 14.98 6.29
CA GLN A 97 6.80 13.67 6.94
C GLN A 97 5.75 12.74 6.32
N GLN A 98 6.04 11.44 6.31
CA GLN A 98 5.04 10.44 5.94
C GLN A 98 3.77 10.54 6.82
N PRO A 99 2.58 10.21 6.27
CA PRO A 99 1.34 10.21 7.04
C PRO A 99 1.40 9.31 8.28
N ALA A 100 0.80 9.76 9.38
CA ALA A 100 0.84 9.04 10.68
C ALA A 100 0.27 7.61 10.63
N PHE A 101 -0.59 7.28 9.66
CA PHE A 101 -1.10 5.91 9.54
C PHE A 101 -0.04 4.90 9.09
N VAL A 102 1.04 5.36 8.45
CA VAL A 102 2.12 4.48 7.98
C VAL A 102 2.86 3.87 9.17
N SER A 103 3.29 4.71 10.11
CA SER A 103 3.93 4.25 11.35
C SER A 103 2.99 3.37 12.18
N LYS A 104 1.70 3.74 12.28
CA LYS A 104 0.67 2.89 12.93
C LYS A 104 0.52 1.53 12.25
N THR A 105 0.57 1.47 10.92
CA THR A 105 0.47 0.21 10.17
C THR A 105 1.68 -0.68 10.45
N ARG A 106 2.89 -0.08 10.47
CA ARG A 106 4.12 -0.79 10.81
C ARG A 106 4.10 -1.32 12.24
N ALA A 107 3.71 -0.49 13.22
CA ALA A 107 3.57 -0.89 14.61
C ALA A 107 2.57 -2.05 14.79
N ARG A 108 1.42 -1.97 14.10
CA ARG A 108 0.41 -3.04 14.12
C ARG A 108 0.93 -4.34 13.51
N TRP A 109 1.71 -4.27 12.43
CA TRP A 109 2.34 -5.45 11.84
C TRP A 109 3.37 -6.07 12.78
N GLN A 110 4.20 -5.26 13.44
CA GLN A 110 5.14 -5.76 14.45
C GLN A 110 4.41 -6.45 15.61
N ASP A 111 3.29 -5.90 16.07
CA ASP A 111 2.45 -6.58 17.07
C ASP A 111 1.89 -7.91 16.58
N THR A 112 1.44 -7.95 15.32
CA THR A 112 0.93 -9.18 14.71
C THR A 112 2.04 -10.24 14.61
N LYS A 113 3.25 -9.86 14.20
CA LYS A 113 4.39 -10.78 14.14
C LYS A 113 4.70 -11.40 15.49
N ARG A 114 4.78 -10.59 16.55
CA ARG A 114 5.01 -11.10 17.91
C ARG A 114 3.97 -12.15 18.32
N ARG A 115 2.71 -11.95 17.95
CA ARG A 115 1.65 -12.93 18.22
C ARG A 115 1.81 -14.22 17.42
N TYR A 116 2.22 -14.12 16.15
CA TYR A 116 2.52 -15.31 15.34
C TYR A 116 3.77 -16.04 15.85
N GLU A 117 4.80 -15.32 16.28
CA GLU A 117 6.01 -15.89 16.89
C GLU A 117 5.66 -16.65 18.17
N ALA A 118 4.92 -16.04 19.09
CA ALA A 118 4.45 -16.69 20.31
C ALA A 118 3.52 -17.90 20.02
N ALA A 119 2.75 -17.87 18.92
CA ALA A 119 1.96 -19.02 18.49
C ALA A 119 2.85 -20.14 17.92
N ALA A 120 3.85 -19.79 17.11
CA ALA A 120 4.81 -20.74 16.57
C ALA A 120 5.62 -21.42 17.68
N GLU A 121 6.05 -20.68 18.70
CA GLU A 121 6.74 -21.24 19.88
C GLU A 121 5.87 -22.27 20.62
N ARG A 122 4.59 -21.96 20.84
CA ARG A 122 3.66 -22.90 21.49
C ARG A 122 3.43 -24.15 20.65
N LEU A 123 3.30 -24.01 19.33
CA LEU A 123 3.16 -25.13 18.40
C LEU A 123 4.43 -26.00 18.35
N ASP A 124 5.60 -25.39 18.42
CA ASP A 124 6.89 -26.08 18.37
C ASP A 124 7.15 -26.91 19.64
N ALA A 125 6.63 -26.47 20.78
CA ALA A 125 6.68 -27.18 22.06
C ALA A 125 5.72 -28.39 22.14
N SER A 126 4.83 -28.55 21.16
CA SER A 126 3.91 -29.70 21.09
C SER A 126 4.65 -30.98 20.71
N PHE A 127 4.18 -32.11 21.23
CA PHE A 127 4.68 -33.44 20.84
C PHE A 127 4.19 -33.85 19.44
N ASP A 128 3.10 -33.23 18.95
CA ASP A 128 2.56 -33.52 17.62
C ASP A 128 3.53 -33.07 16.51
N ARG A 129 3.69 -33.91 15.50
CA ARG A 129 4.49 -33.60 14.31
C ARG A 129 3.81 -32.55 13.44
N GLU A 130 2.49 -32.54 13.36
CA GLU A 130 1.75 -31.56 12.54
C GLU A 130 1.82 -30.16 13.17
N ASP A 131 1.75 -30.05 14.50
CA ASP A 131 1.95 -28.77 15.20
C ASP A 131 3.36 -28.21 14.92
N ARG A 132 4.40 -29.04 15.04
CA ARG A 132 5.77 -28.62 14.73
C ARG A 132 5.96 -28.24 13.26
N ARG A 133 5.20 -28.87 12.34
CA ARG A 133 5.17 -28.46 10.93
C ARG A 133 4.51 -27.10 10.77
N LEU A 134 3.35 -26.89 11.38
CA LEU A 134 2.66 -25.61 11.35
C LEU A 134 3.51 -24.49 11.95
N ALA A 135 4.28 -24.76 13.01
CA ALA A 135 5.23 -23.80 13.58
C ALA A 135 6.27 -23.32 12.54
N ARG A 136 6.80 -24.22 11.71
CA ARG A 136 7.72 -23.86 10.61
C ARG A 136 7.02 -23.03 9.55
N ASP A 137 5.80 -23.41 9.16
CA ASP A 137 5.02 -22.70 8.15
C ASP A 137 4.68 -21.27 8.62
N VAL A 138 4.35 -21.08 9.91
CA VAL A 138 4.10 -19.76 10.50
C VAL A 138 5.37 -18.90 10.49
N ARG A 139 6.52 -19.46 10.85
CA ARG A 139 7.81 -18.73 10.80
C ARG A 139 8.16 -18.33 9.36
N GLN A 140 7.98 -19.23 8.40
CA GLN A 140 8.15 -18.93 6.98
C GLN A 140 7.21 -17.81 6.52
N PHE A 141 5.93 -17.86 6.91
CA PHE A 141 4.94 -16.84 6.58
C PHE A 141 5.36 -15.44 7.05
N ILE A 142 5.90 -15.33 8.28
CA ILE A 142 6.41 -14.07 8.84
C ILE A 142 7.66 -13.60 8.10
N GLN A 143 8.56 -14.52 7.74
CA GLN A 143 9.80 -14.22 7.01
C GLN A 143 9.52 -13.67 5.61
N GLU A 144 8.64 -14.33 4.86
CA GLU A 144 8.19 -13.88 3.54
C GLU A 144 7.54 -12.49 3.58
N ARG A 145 6.94 -12.13 4.73
CA ARG A 145 6.25 -10.84 4.95
C ARG A 145 7.01 -10.00 5.97
N ALA A 146 8.34 -10.00 5.88
CA ALA A 146 9.20 -9.31 6.84
C ALA A 146 8.84 -7.82 7.00
N SER A 147 8.33 -7.17 5.97
CA SER A 147 7.82 -5.80 6.05
C SER A 147 6.41 -5.70 5.47
N ILE A 148 5.65 -4.72 5.98
CA ILE A 148 4.36 -4.34 5.44
C ILE A 148 4.54 -3.04 4.67
N GLU A 149 4.28 -3.08 3.37
CA GLU A 149 4.37 -1.90 2.52
C GLU A 149 3.00 -1.22 2.41
N THR A 150 2.92 0.07 2.72
CA THR A 150 1.73 0.89 2.45
C THR A 150 1.86 1.61 1.09
N LEU A 151 0.77 2.24 0.63
CA LEU A 151 0.85 3.02 -0.61
C LEU A 151 1.82 4.22 -0.48
N PRO A 152 1.83 5.01 0.62
CA PRO A 152 2.86 6.03 0.82
C PRO A 152 4.29 5.49 0.85
N ASP A 153 4.55 4.35 1.53
CA ASP A 153 5.89 3.73 1.51
C ASP A 153 6.32 3.45 0.07
N ARG A 154 5.38 2.96 -0.75
CA ARG A 154 5.66 2.70 -2.16
C ARG A 154 6.04 3.95 -2.92
N MET A 155 5.20 4.98 -2.82
CA MET A 155 5.40 6.25 -3.52
C MET A 155 6.68 6.95 -3.06
N LEU A 156 7.00 6.88 -1.76
CA LEU A 156 8.24 7.43 -1.23
C LEU A 156 9.45 6.75 -1.86
N ARG A 157 9.50 5.42 -1.91
CA ARG A 157 10.62 4.70 -2.54
C ARG A 157 10.80 5.08 -4.01
N GLU A 158 9.69 5.21 -4.75
CA GLU A 158 9.71 5.65 -6.14
C GLU A 158 10.19 7.11 -6.27
N ALA A 159 9.85 7.98 -5.32
CA ALA A 159 10.33 9.37 -5.27
C ALA A 159 11.82 9.45 -4.91
N GLU A 160 12.29 8.72 -3.90
CA GLU A 160 13.71 8.62 -3.51
C GLU A 160 14.58 8.15 -4.68
N THR A 161 14.11 7.16 -5.44
CA THR A 161 14.81 6.67 -6.64
C THR A 161 14.99 7.80 -7.67
N ARG A 162 13.93 8.57 -7.95
CA ARG A 162 13.99 9.71 -8.88
C ARG A 162 14.90 10.82 -8.40
N VAL A 163 14.89 11.11 -7.09
CA VAL A 163 15.78 12.11 -6.50
C VAL A 163 17.24 11.69 -6.65
N ARG A 164 17.56 10.42 -6.37
CA ARG A 164 18.91 9.88 -6.55
C ARG A 164 19.35 9.94 -8.01
N GLU A 165 18.52 9.46 -8.95
CA GLU A 165 18.83 9.54 -10.39
C GLU A 165 19.06 10.98 -10.88
N ALA A 166 18.31 11.94 -10.35
CA ALA A 166 18.49 13.35 -10.70
C ALA A 166 19.82 13.89 -10.15
N GLN A 167 20.21 13.51 -8.93
CA GLN A 167 21.49 13.88 -8.31
C GLN A 167 22.69 13.27 -9.04
N ASP A 168 22.57 12.03 -9.47
CA ASP A 168 23.62 11.35 -10.25
C ASP A 168 23.81 12.04 -11.61
N ARG A 169 22.72 12.44 -12.28
CA ARG A 169 22.79 13.21 -13.54
C ARG A 169 23.43 14.59 -13.38
N THR A 170 23.18 15.30 -12.28
CA THR A 170 23.84 16.59 -12.03
C THR A 170 25.31 16.42 -11.65
N ARG A 171 25.69 15.27 -11.09
CA ARG A 171 27.09 14.94 -10.77
C ARG A 171 27.90 14.56 -12.03
N ASP A 172 27.27 13.87 -12.98
CA ASP A 172 27.92 13.38 -14.22
C ASP A 172 27.75 14.33 -15.44
N GLY A 173 27.11 15.49 -15.27
CA GLY A 173 26.94 16.48 -16.33
C GLY A 173 28.24 17.25 -16.64
N PRO A 174 28.59 17.51 -17.92
CA PRO A 174 29.80 18.27 -18.26
C PRO A 174 29.69 19.69 -17.72
N ALA A 175 30.77 20.19 -17.11
CA ALA A 175 30.86 21.56 -16.61
C ALA A 175 30.44 22.56 -17.71
N PRO A 176 29.59 23.57 -17.40
CA PRO A 176 29.25 24.59 -18.38
C PRO A 176 30.54 25.29 -18.77
N ASN A 177 30.93 25.11 -20.04
CA ASN A 177 32.11 25.73 -20.63
C ASN A 177 31.91 27.25 -20.55
N GLN A 178 32.57 27.92 -19.61
CA GLN A 178 32.66 29.38 -19.55
C GLN A 178 33.52 29.86 -20.72
N GLY A 179 32.96 29.80 -21.93
CA GLY A 179 33.50 30.42 -23.12
C GLY A 179 32.95 31.84 -23.25
N VAL A 180 33.75 32.81 -22.80
CA VAL A 180 33.84 34.24 -23.17
C VAL A 180 32.78 34.78 -24.17
N PRO A 181 32.12 35.93 -23.91
CA PRO A 181 31.18 36.53 -24.85
C PRO A 181 31.92 37.10 -26.07
N ARG A 182 31.69 36.53 -27.26
CA ARG A 182 32.04 37.21 -28.52
C ARG A 182 30.92 38.19 -28.88
N GLY A 183 31.29 39.47 -28.90
CA GLY A 183 30.42 40.58 -29.24
C GLY A 183 29.72 40.43 -30.58
N THR A 184 28.54 41.04 -30.64
CA THR A 184 27.72 41.22 -31.83
C THR A 184 28.54 41.84 -32.96
N PRO A 185 28.57 41.27 -34.18
CA PRO A 185 29.13 41.98 -35.34
C PRO A 185 28.19 43.13 -35.74
N PRO A 186 28.70 44.31 -36.15
CA PRO A 186 27.87 45.42 -36.58
C PRO A 186 27.21 45.12 -37.95
N PRO A 187 26.05 45.74 -38.26
CA PRO A 187 25.33 45.49 -39.49
C PRO A 187 26.06 46.09 -40.71
N PRO A 188 25.94 45.47 -41.90
CA PRO A 188 26.60 45.97 -43.10
C PRO A 188 25.96 47.26 -43.63
N VAL A 189 26.81 48.20 -44.04
CA VAL A 189 26.43 49.50 -44.61
C VAL A 189 25.91 49.29 -46.03
N ARG A 190 24.65 49.67 -46.30
CA ARG A 190 24.10 49.74 -47.65
C ARG A 190 24.86 50.78 -48.48
N ARG A 191 25.43 50.36 -49.62
CA ARG A 191 25.82 51.27 -50.70
C ARG A 191 24.66 51.44 -51.69
N ARG A 192 24.61 52.66 -52.24
CA ARG A 192 23.55 53.29 -53.04
C ARG A 192 22.98 52.44 -54.16
#